data_AF-A0A0N4V4I3-F1
#
_entry.id   AF-A0A0N4V4I3-F1
#
_cell.length_a   1.000
_cell.length_b   1.000
_cell.length_c   1.000
_cell.angle_alpha   90.00
_cell.angle_beta   90.00
_cell.angle_gamma   90.00
#
_symmetry.space_group_name_H-M   'P 1'
#
loop_
_entity.id
_entity.type
_entity.pdbx_description
1 polymer ?
#
loop_
_entity_poly.entity_id
_entity_poly.type
_entity_poly.pdbx_seq_one_letter_code
_entity_poly.pdbx_strand_id
1 'polypeptide(L)'
;MDERRKSGRYRRRRTTPAQREAANERERRRMANIGVAFKVLRSHIPTFVYERSLTRIETLKMAIDYIYFMKYELLTLPVDVAQQLYGNGSSTTDCL
;
A
#
# COMPACT_ATOMS: atom_id res chain seq x y z
N MET A 1 6.39 -29.48 -53.08
CA MET A 1 7.24 -30.02 -52.02
C MET A 1 7.06 -29.14 -50.80
N ASP A 2 6.24 -29.64 -49.87
CA ASP A 2 5.98 -29.08 -48.55
C ASP A 2 7.21 -29.29 -47.65
N GLU A 3 7.78 -28.23 -47.08
CA GLU A 3 8.73 -28.39 -45.97
C GLU A 3 8.38 -27.46 -44.81
N ARG A 4 7.36 -27.87 -44.06
CA ARG A 4 7.26 -27.57 -42.62
C ARG A 4 8.40 -28.27 -41.88
N ARG A 5 9.49 -27.59 -41.54
CA ARG A 5 10.39 -27.93 -40.40
C ARG A 5 11.16 -26.70 -39.96
N LYS A 6 11.43 -26.39 -38.69
CA LYS A 6 10.95 -26.79 -37.36
C LYS A 6 11.84 -25.96 -36.41
N SER A 7 11.27 -25.47 -35.31
CA SER A 7 11.93 -25.33 -34.01
C SER A 7 13.10 -24.34 -33.83
N GLY A 8 13.05 -23.62 -32.70
CA GLY A 8 14.27 -23.37 -31.93
C GLY A 8 14.84 -21.98 -32.07
N ARG A 9 14.25 -21.03 -31.33
CA ARG A 9 15.03 -20.13 -30.46
C ARG A 9 14.08 -19.41 -29.52
N TYR A 10 13.93 -20.00 -28.34
CA TYR A 10 13.66 -19.29 -27.09
C TYR A 10 14.81 -18.27 -26.85
N ARG A 11 14.94 -17.28 -27.73
CA ARG A 11 15.77 -16.11 -27.47
C ARG A 11 15.01 -15.39 -26.38
N ARG A 12 15.47 -15.51 -25.12
CA ARG A 12 15.12 -14.56 -24.06
C ARG A 12 15.14 -13.18 -24.70
N ARG A 13 13.97 -12.61 -24.97
CA ARG A 13 13.81 -11.30 -25.60
C ARG A 13 14.39 -10.34 -24.58
N ARG A 14 15.69 -10.01 -24.71
CA ARG A 14 16.33 -9.06 -23.81
C ARG A 14 15.56 -7.75 -23.97
N THR A 15 15.01 -7.25 -22.87
CA THR A 15 14.30 -5.98 -22.84
C THR A 15 15.23 -4.90 -23.35
N THR A 16 14.82 -4.20 -24.39
CA THR A 16 15.58 -3.07 -24.93
C THR A 16 15.59 -1.93 -23.92
N PRO A 17 16.59 -1.02 -23.96
CA PRO A 17 16.62 0.15 -23.09
C PRO A 17 15.31 0.96 -23.12
N ALA A 18 14.73 1.15 -24.32
CA ALA A 18 13.45 1.84 -24.50
C ALA A 18 12.27 1.11 -23.83
N GLN A 19 12.22 -0.23 -23.90
CA GLN A 19 11.20 -1.02 -23.21
C GLN A 19 11.33 -0.94 -21.69
N ARG A 20 12.56 -0.91 -21.17
CA ARG A 20 12.84 -0.74 -19.75
C ARG A 20 12.43 0.65 -19.27
N GLU A 21 12.76 1.69 -20.02
CA GLU A 21 12.35 3.07 -19.71
C GLU A 21 10.83 3.23 -19.70
N ALA A 22 10.15 2.72 -20.73
CA ALA A 22 8.69 2.72 -20.78
C ALA A 22 8.07 1.96 -19.60
N ALA A 23 8.69 0.87 -19.14
CA ALA A 23 8.25 0.14 -17.95
C ALA A 23 8.45 0.94 -16.66
N ASN A 24 9.60 1.58 -16.49
CA ASN A 24 9.90 2.43 -15.34
C ASN A 24 8.93 3.60 -15.24
N GLU A 25 8.60 4.24 -16.36
CA GLU A 25 7.64 5.35 -16.40
C GLU A 25 6.23 4.88 -16.01
N ARG A 26 5.80 3.70 -16.48
CA ARG A 26 4.53 3.11 -16.04
C ARG A 26 4.49 2.88 -14.53
N GLU A 27 5.57 2.33 -13.96
CA GLU A 27 5.64 2.09 -12.53
C GLU A 27 5.68 3.40 -11.73
N ARG A 28 6.39 4.41 -12.22
CA ARG A 28 6.39 5.76 -11.62
C ARG A 28 4.98 6.33 -11.56
N ARG A 29 4.20 6.23 -12.64
CA ARG A 29 2.78 6.65 -12.67
C ARG A 29 1.93 5.83 -11.71
N ARG A 30 2.12 4.51 -11.65
CA ARG A 30 1.44 3.65 -10.68
C ARG A 30 1.72 4.12 -9.24
N MET A 31 2.97 4.39 -8.91
CA MET A 31 3.39 4.88 -7.60
C MET A 31 2.88 6.28 -7.29
N ALA A 32 2.80 7.17 -8.29
CA ALA A 32 2.19 8.49 -8.15
C ALA A 32 0.70 8.38 -7.81
N ASN A 33 -0.04 7.49 -8.49
CA ASN A 33 -1.46 7.24 -8.21
C ASN A 33 -1.67 6.71 -6.79
N ILE A 34 -0.83 5.78 -6.32
CA ILE A 34 -0.84 5.33 -4.92
C ILE A 34 -0.59 6.51 -3.98
N GLY A 35 0.40 7.36 -4.30
CA GLY A 35 0.70 8.56 -3.51
C GLY A 35 -0.49 9.51 -3.37
N VAL A 36 -1.25 9.73 -4.45
CA VAL A 36 -2.49 10.53 -4.44
C VAL A 36 -3.56 9.88 -3.55
N ALA A 37 -3.79 8.57 -3.69
CA ALA A 37 -4.74 7.87 -2.83
C ALA A 37 -4.38 7.98 -1.34
N PHE A 38 -3.09 7.90 -1.00
CA PHE A 38 -2.60 8.10 0.36
C PHE A 38 -2.79 9.54 0.87
N LYS A 39 -2.77 10.56 -0.01
CA LYS A 39 -3.10 11.94 0.39
C LYS A 39 -4.59 12.08 0.72
N VAL A 40 -5.45 11.49 -0.11
CA VAL A 40 -6.91 11.45 0.15
C VAL A 40 -7.20 10.70 1.45
N LEU A 41 -6.53 9.58 1.71
CA LEU A 41 -6.69 8.87 2.97
C LEU A 41 -6.31 9.76 4.17
N ARG A 42 -5.18 10.48 4.09
CA ARG A 42 -4.76 11.40 5.17
C ARG A 42 -5.75 12.52 5.43
N SER A 43 -6.45 13.05 4.43
CA SER A 43 -7.46 14.08 4.66
C SER A 43 -8.69 13.59 5.43
N HIS A 44 -8.90 12.27 5.53
CA HIS A 44 -9.96 11.68 6.34
C HIS A 44 -9.50 11.24 7.73
N ILE A 45 -8.19 11.22 7.99
CA ILE A 45 -7.66 10.89 9.31
C ILE A 45 -7.67 12.18 10.13
N PRO A 46 -8.29 12.19 11.32
CA PRO A 46 -8.22 13.34 12.21
C PRO A 46 -6.78 13.49 12.75
N THR A 47 -6.01 14.39 12.13
CA THR A 47 -4.66 14.77 12.56
C THR A 47 -4.62 16.25 12.91
N PHE A 48 -3.83 16.63 13.90
CA PHE A 48 -3.67 18.04 14.24
C PHE A 48 -2.87 18.78 13.15
N VAL A 49 -3.30 20.00 12.82
CA VAL A 49 -2.81 20.81 11.68
C VAL A 49 -1.29 21.12 11.76
N TYR A 50 -0.67 20.95 12.91
CA TYR A 50 0.76 21.20 13.17
C TYR A 50 1.64 19.95 13.19
N GLU A 51 1.08 18.76 12.93
CA GLU A 51 1.84 17.52 12.95
C GLU A 51 2.62 17.29 11.65
N ARG A 52 3.81 16.70 11.77
CA ARG A 52 4.61 16.25 10.62
C ARG A 52 3.78 15.33 9.72
N SER A 53 4.03 15.36 8.42
CA SER A 53 3.32 14.49 7.46
C SER A 53 3.47 13.01 7.83
N LEU A 54 2.36 12.32 8.07
CA LEU A 54 2.34 10.90 8.43
C LEU A 54 3.06 10.03 7.39
N THR A 55 3.91 9.10 7.85
CA THR A 55 4.50 8.05 7.01
C THR A 55 3.42 7.10 6.48
N ARG A 56 3.75 6.26 5.48
CA ARG A 56 2.79 5.29 4.93
C ARG A 56 2.28 4.32 6.00
N ILE A 57 3.16 3.83 6.87
CA ILE A 57 2.79 2.89 7.93
C ILE A 57 1.90 3.57 8.96
N GLU A 58 2.27 4.76 9.44
CA GLU A 58 1.46 5.51 10.39
C GLU A 58 0.08 5.85 9.82
N THR A 59 0.02 6.24 8.54
CA THR A 59 -1.27 6.52 7.87
C THR A 59 -2.18 5.29 7.90
N LEU A 60 -1.63 4.09 7.65
CA LEU A 60 -2.43 2.85 7.66
C LEU A 60 -2.89 2.49 9.07
N LYS A 61 -2.01 2.61 10.08
CA LYS A 61 -2.35 2.37 11.48
C LYS A 61 -3.45 3.32 11.94
N MET A 62 -3.26 4.62 11.74
CA MET A 62 -4.23 5.64 12.13
C MET A 62 -5.58 5.47 11.42
N ALA A 63 -5.59 5.09 10.14
CA ALA A 63 -6.84 4.85 9.42
C ALA A 63 -7.63 3.68 10.03
N ILE A 64 -6.94 2.59 10.39
CA ILE A 64 -7.53 1.44 11.05
C ILE A 64 -8.11 1.85 12.41
N ASP A 65 -7.31 2.52 13.24
CA ASP A 65 -7.71 3.00 14.56
C ASP A 65 -8.91 3.95 14.48
N TYR A 66 -8.91 4.86 13.49
CA TYR A 66 -10.01 5.81 13.29
C TYR A 66 -11.31 5.11 12.87
N ILE A 67 -11.25 4.11 11.98
CA ILE A 67 -12.43 3.31 11.62
C ILE A 67 -13.00 2.62 12.88
N TYR A 68 -12.14 2.12 13.78
CA TYR A 68 -12.60 1.51 15.03
C TYR A 68 -13.21 2.52 15.98
N PHE A 69 -12.57 3.68 16.15
CA PHE A 69 -13.10 4.76 16.97
C PHE A 69 -14.49 5.20 16.49
N MET A 70 -14.67 5.40 15.18
CA MET A 70 -15.97 5.73 14.59
C MET A 70 -17.00 4.61 14.79
N LYS A 71 -16.62 3.34 14.68
CA LYS A 71 -17.52 2.21 14.95
C LYS A 71 -17.91 2.12 16.43
N TYR A 72 -16.98 2.38 17.34
CA TYR A 72 -17.23 2.41 18.78
C TYR A 72 -18.25 3.51 19.12
N GLU A 73 -18.00 4.74 18.65
CA GLU A 73 -18.84 5.90 18.92
C GLU A 73 -20.27 5.70 18.39
N LEU A 74 -20.41 5.10 17.20
CA LEU A 74 -21.72 4.91 16.57
C LEU A 74 -22.49 3.68 17.08
N LEU A 75 -21.81 2.66 17.61
CA LEU A 75 -22.43 1.38 17.99
C LEU A 75 -22.35 1.07 19.50
N THR A 76 -21.74 1.94 20.31
CA THR A 76 -21.58 1.76 21.77
C THR A 76 -21.02 0.40 22.19
N LEU A 77 -20.19 -0.22 21.35
CA LEU A 77 -19.61 -1.54 21.62
C LEU A 77 -18.46 -1.39 22.62
N PRO A 78 -18.34 -2.16 23.72
CA PRO A 78 -17.29 -1.96 24.73
C PRO A 78 -15.86 -2.04 24.14
N VAL A 79 -14.99 -1.09 24.58
CA VAL A 79 -13.62 -0.86 24.08
C VAL A 79 -12.77 -2.13 24.15
N ASP A 80 -13.06 -2.96 25.16
CA ASP A 80 -12.30 -4.17 25.51
C ASP A 80 -12.31 -5.22 24.39
N VAL A 81 -13.41 -5.32 23.62
CA VAL A 81 -13.54 -6.30 22.53
C VAL A 81 -12.73 -5.87 21.29
N ALA A 82 -12.69 -4.56 21.01
CA ALA A 82 -11.93 -4.01 19.89
C ALA A 82 -10.41 -4.13 20.12
N GLN A 83 -9.96 -3.94 21.37
CA GLN A 83 -8.56 -4.11 21.74
C GLN A 83 -8.14 -5.59 21.74
N GLN A 84 -8.99 -6.53 22.12
CA GLN A 84 -8.64 -7.96 22.13
C GLN A 84 -8.55 -8.59 20.72
N LEU A 85 -9.39 -8.16 19.77
CA LEU A 85 -9.42 -8.73 18.42
C LEU A 85 -8.35 -8.14 17.49
N TYR A 86 -7.81 -6.96 17.81
CA TYR A 86 -6.89 -6.22 16.93
C TYR A 86 -5.64 -5.65 17.63
N GLY A 87 -5.55 -5.73 18.96
CA GLY A 87 -4.52 -5.09 19.80
C GLY A 87 -3.31 -5.95 20.14
N ASN A 88 -2.97 -6.96 19.33
CA ASN A 88 -1.67 -7.63 19.42
C ASN A 88 -0.71 -7.05 18.36
N GLY A 89 -0.27 -5.82 18.58
CA GLY A 89 0.70 -5.14 17.70
C GLY A 89 1.72 -4.24 18.41
N SER A 90 1.71 -4.19 19.74
CA SER A 90 2.64 -3.37 20.54
C SER A 90 3.70 -4.20 21.28
N SER A 91 4.26 -5.21 20.62
CA SER A 91 5.48 -5.87 21.11
C SER A 91 6.43 -6.15 19.95
N THR A 92 6.93 -5.06 19.35
CA THR A 92 8.22 -5.07 18.64
C THR A 92 8.94 -3.77 18.95
N THR A 93 9.17 -3.51 20.23
CA THR A 93 10.42 -2.86 20.67
C THR A 93 11.50 -3.93 20.71
N ASP A 94 11.87 -4.47 19.56
CA ASP A 94 13.18 -5.08 19.31
C ASP A 94 13.25 -5.46 17.82
N CYS A 95 14.11 -4.78 17.07
CA CYS A 95 14.74 -5.18 15.79
C CYS A 95 15.35 -3.92 15.12
N LEU A 96 16.65 -3.74 15.41
CA LEU A 96 17.64 -2.76 14.91
C LEU A 96 17.66 -1.37 15.56
#